data_AF-A0A420P6Z2-F1
#
_entry.id   AF-A0A420P6Z2-F1
#
_cell.length_a   1.000
_cell.length_b   1.000
_cell.length_c   1.000
_cell.angle_alpha   90.00
_cell.angle_beta   90.00
_cell.angle_gamma   90.00
#
_symmetry.space_group_name_H-M   'P 1'
#
loop_
_entity.id
_entity.type
_entity.pdbx_description
1 polymer ?
#
loop_
_entity_poly.entity_id
_entity_poly.type
_entity_poly.pdbx_seq_one_letter_code
_entity_poly.pdbx_strand_id
1 'polypeptide(L)'
;MRSFWEMSLSVKALSSTIWDGQYPGSFEYKDTNEEAFGRPNVEIRSLLSKLNGLRVRRAFESDMRCFLSLLQEDLELAAHYPEPGKDRLYEATYRHVDKDMPCDKCGCNGKLVPRERLEQGALEPRVHFGRIASGDTVMKSGEDRDHITRKLGVIAFEMESAGVWDRLPCLVAKGACDYADSHKAKATQNYAAATAAACTKAILRHWVVPTSHDSTGEGNLTRFLVPFPPNEDFVGRQDILKSLHQELSLKKSHGVAALFDLGGAGKTQIALAYVHETRAQNPGLSVFWVYASNEERMRQSYAMIIQQFEIPRGENDLSDLELVKRWLEAEFHRPWLMVVDNVDNLDLFYGTSSLSQYLPTCTQGQLLITTRNRQVAIRATKGRCFIEVPRMAESEAQELLSVHLGFLRPDVADLSTLALKLEYLSLILVQAASFIKENSISTSEYLNLLETDENLIQLLDEDFETDGRYPD
;
A
#
# COMPACT_ATOMS: atom_id res chain seq x y z
N MET A 1 -28.89 -16.46 -6.04
CA MET A 1 -27.88 -16.51 -4.96
C MET A 1 -27.86 -17.90 -4.33
N ARG A 2 -27.72 -18.96 -5.14
CA ARG A 2 -27.81 -20.35 -4.66
C ARG A 2 -26.47 -20.92 -4.17
N SER A 3 -25.37 -20.18 -4.33
CA SER A 3 -24.02 -20.72 -4.15
C SER A 3 -23.12 -19.97 -3.16
N PHE A 4 -23.50 -18.80 -2.66
CA PHE A 4 -22.53 -17.91 -1.97
C PHE A 4 -22.50 -17.97 -0.45
N TRP A 5 -23.40 -18.71 0.19
CA TRP A 5 -23.40 -18.86 1.65
C TRP A 5 -22.55 -20.05 2.09
N GLU A 6 -21.39 -20.25 1.47
CA GLU A 6 -20.36 -21.17 1.97
C GLU A 6 -19.88 -20.64 3.34
N MET A 7 -19.45 -21.49 4.27
CA MET A 7 -18.71 -21.02 5.46
C MET A 7 -17.42 -20.36 4.97
N SER A 8 -17.57 -19.08 4.66
CA SER A 8 -16.63 -18.25 3.93
C SER A 8 -15.94 -17.41 4.96
N LEU A 9 -14.62 -17.39 4.87
CA LEU A 9 -13.88 -16.49 5.69
C LEU A 9 -13.89 -15.10 5.06
N SER A 10 -14.36 -14.15 5.84
CA SER A 10 -14.52 -12.75 5.47
C SER A 10 -13.29 -11.96 5.90
N VAL A 11 -12.42 -11.62 4.95
CA VAL A 11 -11.32 -10.67 5.16
C VAL A 11 -11.86 -9.27 4.84
N LYS A 12 -12.19 -8.49 5.87
CA LYS A 12 -12.79 -7.15 5.67
C LYS A 12 -11.78 -6.20 5.04
N ALA A 13 -12.01 -5.84 3.80
CA ALA A 13 -11.48 -4.62 3.23
C ALA A 13 -12.36 -4.14 2.09
N LEU A 14 -12.76 -2.87 2.20
CA LEU A 14 -13.61 -2.10 1.30
C LEU A 14 -15.11 -2.12 1.64
N SER A 15 -15.58 -0.93 2.03
CA SER A 15 -16.97 -0.46 2.06
C SER A 15 -17.91 -1.28 2.95
N SER A 16 -18.04 -0.85 4.22
CA SER A 16 -19.22 -1.20 5.03
C SER A 16 -20.28 -0.13 4.86
N THR A 17 -21.50 -0.59 4.59
CA THR A 17 -22.73 0.17 4.71
C THR A 17 -23.29 -0.10 6.11
N ILE A 18 -23.57 0.96 6.87
CA ILE A 18 -24.10 0.89 8.25
C ILE A 18 -25.64 0.78 8.19
N TRP A 19 -26.23 -0.13 8.98
CA TRP A 19 -27.68 -0.19 9.21
C TRP A 19 -28.00 0.14 10.67
N ASP A 20 -29.21 0.65 10.92
CA ASP A 20 -29.68 1.04 12.25
C ASP A 20 -31.12 0.54 12.46
N GLY A 21 -31.32 -0.33 13.46
CA GLY A 21 -32.62 -0.60 14.11
C GLY A 21 -33.70 -1.43 13.38
N GLN A 22 -34.33 -2.34 14.14
CA GLN A 22 -35.53 -3.09 13.76
C GLN A 22 -36.76 -2.52 14.50
N TYR A 23 -37.68 -1.85 13.81
CA TYR A 23 -38.98 -1.43 14.37
C TYR A 23 -40.09 -2.41 13.93
N PRO A 24 -41.24 -2.48 14.65
CA PRO A 24 -42.33 -3.37 14.28
C PRO A 24 -43.00 -2.89 12.99
N GLY A 25 -42.56 -3.42 11.84
CA GLY A 25 -43.23 -3.25 10.55
C GLY A 25 -42.46 -2.50 9.45
N SER A 26 -41.26 -1.97 9.72
CA SER A 26 -40.44 -1.32 8.69
C SER A 26 -38.94 -1.44 8.96
N PHE A 27 -38.17 -1.66 7.90
CA PHE A 27 -36.71 -1.55 7.87
C PHE A 27 -36.32 -0.19 7.30
N GLU A 28 -35.61 0.63 8.07
CA GLU A 28 -35.03 1.89 7.58
C GLU A 28 -33.52 1.74 7.35
N TYR A 29 -33.01 2.45 6.34
CA TYR A 29 -31.62 2.41 5.91
C TYR A 29 -31.04 3.83 5.95
N LYS A 30 -29.85 3.98 6.56
CA LYS A 30 -29.07 5.22 6.47
C LYS A 30 -28.09 5.11 5.30
N ASP A 31 -28.39 5.82 4.22
CA ASP A 31 -27.44 6.04 3.12
C ASP A 31 -26.50 7.19 3.49
N THR A 32 -25.62 6.98 4.47
CA THR A 32 -24.59 7.95 4.79
C THR A 32 -23.45 7.79 3.79
N ASN A 33 -23.52 8.54 2.68
CA ASN A 33 -22.34 8.95 1.91
C ASN A 33 -21.28 9.66 2.79
N GLU A 34 -21.62 9.98 4.04
CA GLU A 34 -20.79 10.67 5.04
C GLU A 34 -20.01 9.74 5.99
N GLU A 35 -20.20 8.41 5.96
CA GLU A 35 -19.47 7.45 6.83
C GLU A 35 -18.64 6.44 6.02
N ALA A 36 -17.97 6.92 4.97
CA ALA A 36 -16.96 6.12 4.28
C ALA A 36 -15.76 5.91 5.23
N PHE A 37 -15.75 4.77 5.92
CA PHE A 37 -14.60 4.34 6.72
C PHE A 37 -13.31 4.54 5.93
N GLY A 38 -12.29 5.15 6.58
CA GLY A 38 -11.02 5.48 5.95
C GLY A 38 -10.44 4.31 5.16
N ARG A 39 -9.84 4.63 4.00
CA ARG A 39 -9.25 3.64 3.09
C ARG A 39 -8.28 2.74 3.87
N PRO A 40 -8.34 1.39 3.75
CA PRO A 40 -7.41 0.51 4.44
C PRO A 40 -5.95 0.92 4.17
N ASN A 41 -5.08 0.74 5.16
CA ASN A 41 -3.66 1.08 5.02
C ASN A 41 -2.99 0.31 3.87
N VAL A 42 -1.80 0.75 3.47
CA VAL A 42 -1.10 0.21 2.29
C VAL A 42 -0.77 -1.27 2.48
N GLU A 43 -0.49 -1.71 3.70
CA GLU A 43 -0.18 -3.10 4.05
C GLU A 43 -1.38 -4.02 3.83
N ILE A 44 -2.55 -3.63 4.34
CA ILE A 44 -3.81 -4.36 4.11
C ILE A 44 -4.12 -4.37 2.62
N ARG A 45 -4.01 -3.22 1.93
CA ARG A 45 -4.26 -3.14 0.47
C ARG A 45 -3.30 -3.99 -0.35
N SER A 46 -2.02 -4.02 0.02
CA SER A 46 -0.99 -4.81 -0.65
C SER A 46 -1.24 -6.30 -0.46
N LEU A 47 -1.57 -6.74 0.75
CA LEU A 47 -1.95 -8.12 1.02
C LEU A 47 -3.17 -8.53 0.16
N LEU A 48 -4.22 -7.71 0.14
CA LEU A 48 -5.43 -8.01 -0.62
C LEU A 48 -5.19 -8.02 -2.12
N SER A 49 -4.41 -7.06 -2.63
CA SER A 49 -4.01 -7.02 -4.04
C SER A 49 -3.27 -8.31 -4.43
N LYS A 50 -2.34 -8.78 -3.59
CA LYS A 50 -1.66 -10.06 -3.79
C LYS A 50 -2.62 -11.24 -3.76
N LEU A 51 -3.55 -11.28 -2.80
CA LEU A 51 -4.53 -12.37 -2.67
C LEU A 51 -5.59 -12.37 -3.79
N ASN A 52 -5.76 -11.28 -4.55
CA ASN A 52 -6.52 -11.32 -5.80
C ASN A 52 -5.83 -12.14 -6.90
N GLY A 53 -4.51 -12.33 -6.82
CA GLY A 53 -3.75 -13.18 -7.72
C GLY A 53 -3.99 -14.67 -7.47
N LEU A 54 -4.37 -15.42 -8.51
CA LEU A 54 -4.69 -16.86 -8.45
C LEU A 54 -3.62 -17.71 -7.75
N ARG A 55 -2.33 -17.48 -8.03
CA ARG A 55 -1.23 -18.26 -7.47
C ARG A 55 -1.07 -18.03 -5.97
N VAL A 56 -1.11 -16.77 -5.54
CA VAL A 56 -0.96 -16.39 -4.13
C VAL A 56 -2.18 -16.85 -3.34
N ARG A 57 -3.39 -16.69 -3.90
CA ARG A 57 -4.63 -17.19 -3.29
C ARG A 57 -4.60 -18.70 -3.03
N ARG A 58 -4.15 -19.49 -4.00
CA ARG A 58 -4.02 -20.95 -3.83
C ARG A 58 -3.01 -21.32 -2.74
N ALA A 59 -1.89 -20.60 -2.66
CA ALA A 59 -0.91 -20.80 -1.59
C ALA A 59 -1.52 -20.45 -0.21
N PHE A 60 -2.25 -19.34 -0.12
CA PHE A 60 -2.95 -18.92 1.07
C PHE A 60 -4.03 -19.91 1.52
N GLU A 61 -4.87 -20.39 0.61
CA GLU A 61 -5.87 -21.44 0.86
C GLU A 61 -5.21 -22.76 1.29
N SER A 62 -4.02 -23.08 0.74
CA SER A 62 -3.22 -24.24 1.15
C SER A 62 -2.72 -24.13 2.58
N ASP A 63 -2.17 -22.98 2.96
CA ASP A 63 -1.71 -22.73 4.32
C ASP A 63 -2.86 -22.72 5.31
N MET A 64 -4.00 -22.11 4.95
CA MET A 64 -5.23 -22.19 5.75
C MET A 64 -5.67 -23.63 6.01
N ARG A 65 -5.66 -24.49 4.98
CA ARG A 65 -6.03 -25.92 5.11
C ARG A 65 -5.08 -26.64 6.06
N CYS A 66 -3.78 -26.38 5.95
CA CYS A 66 -2.76 -26.95 6.84
C CYS A 66 -3.00 -26.54 8.30
N PHE A 67 -3.19 -25.24 8.56
CA PHE A 67 -3.43 -24.75 9.93
C PHE A 67 -4.77 -25.24 10.50
N LEU A 68 -5.81 -25.35 9.68
CA LEU A 68 -7.09 -25.91 10.12
C LEU A 68 -6.94 -27.40 10.48
N SER A 69 -6.17 -28.17 9.72
CA SER A 69 -5.92 -29.59 10.02
C SER A 69 -5.24 -29.76 11.38
N LEU A 70 -4.27 -28.89 11.71
CA LEU A 70 -3.63 -28.89 13.03
C LEU A 70 -4.61 -28.59 14.16
N LEU A 71 -5.55 -27.65 13.96
CA LEU A 71 -6.59 -27.36 14.96
C LEU A 71 -7.61 -28.50 15.09
N GLN A 72 -7.78 -29.31 14.04
CA GLN A 72 -8.68 -30.45 14.03
C GLN A 72 -8.07 -31.68 14.73
N GLU A 73 -6.75 -31.81 14.79
CA GLU A 73 -6.08 -32.85 15.57
C GLU A 73 -6.32 -32.71 17.08
N ASP A 74 -6.59 -31.49 17.55
CA ASP A 74 -6.97 -31.23 18.94
C ASP A 74 -8.45 -31.56 19.19
N LEU A 75 -8.67 -32.71 19.85
CA LEU A 75 -10.00 -33.21 20.18
C LEU A 75 -10.77 -32.28 21.12
N GLU A 76 -10.10 -31.46 21.93
CA GLU A 76 -10.76 -30.53 22.87
C GLU A 76 -11.42 -29.36 22.14
N LEU A 77 -10.88 -28.94 20.98
CA LEU A 77 -11.44 -27.84 20.20
C LEU A 77 -12.72 -28.22 19.46
N ALA A 78 -12.96 -29.51 19.22
CA ALA A 78 -14.06 -30.01 18.39
C ALA A 78 -14.20 -29.21 17.07
N ALA A 79 -13.06 -28.93 16.44
CA ALA A 79 -12.92 -28.07 15.26
C ALA A 79 -13.30 -28.76 13.93
N HIS A 80 -13.82 -30.00 13.99
CA HIS A 80 -14.27 -30.72 12.82
C HIS A 80 -15.60 -30.15 12.32
N TYR A 81 -15.79 -30.19 11.00
CA TYR A 81 -17.06 -29.80 10.42
C TYR A 81 -18.16 -30.75 10.95
N PRO A 82 -19.33 -30.23 11.34
CA PRO A 82 -20.36 -31.08 11.93
C PRO A 82 -20.86 -32.14 10.95
N GLU A 83 -21.38 -33.24 11.50
CA GLU A 83 -21.89 -34.36 10.73
C GLU A 83 -22.92 -33.93 9.66
N PRO A 84 -23.00 -34.66 8.52
CA PRO A 84 -23.98 -34.39 7.47
C PRO A 84 -25.40 -34.20 8.02
N GLY A 85 -26.08 -33.14 7.56
CA GLY A 85 -27.44 -32.81 7.97
C GLY A 85 -27.57 -31.95 9.23
N LYS A 86 -26.46 -31.53 9.86
CA LYS A 86 -26.45 -30.50 10.92
C LYS A 86 -26.31 -29.07 10.37
N ASP A 87 -25.70 -28.91 9.20
CA ASP A 87 -25.74 -27.66 8.45
C ASP A 87 -27.02 -27.58 7.62
N ARG A 88 -27.98 -26.76 8.06
CA ARG A 88 -29.32 -26.64 7.46
C ARG A 88 -29.61 -25.19 7.11
N LEU A 89 -29.80 -24.93 5.82
CA LEU A 89 -30.33 -23.67 5.31
C LEU A 89 -31.77 -23.89 4.83
N TYR A 90 -32.72 -23.18 5.41
CA TYR A 90 -34.11 -23.18 4.98
C TYR A 90 -34.36 -22.12 3.89
N GLU A 91 -35.46 -22.25 3.14
CA GLU A 91 -35.93 -21.19 2.26
C GLU A 91 -36.16 -19.90 3.07
N ALA A 92 -35.84 -18.74 2.46
CA ALA A 92 -35.80 -17.44 3.13
C ALA A 92 -37.12 -17.05 3.85
N THR A 93 -38.26 -17.56 3.35
CA THR A 93 -39.60 -17.31 3.88
C THR A 93 -39.93 -18.16 5.11
N TYR A 94 -39.16 -19.21 5.39
CA TYR A 94 -39.40 -20.08 6.54
C TYR A 94 -38.88 -19.41 7.81
N ARG A 95 -39.77 -19.21 8.80
CA ARG A 95 -39.43 -18.61 10.08
C ARG A 95 -39.34 -19.67 11.16
N HIS A 96 -38.33 -19.55 12.01
CA HIS A 96 -38.12 -20.45 13.14
C HIS A 96 -39.32 -20.37 14.10
N VAL A 97 -39.80 -21.54 14.55
CA VAL A 97 -41.08 -21.68 15.26
C VAL A 97 -41.01 -21.12 16.68
N ASP A 98 -39.87 -21.29 17.38
CA ASP A 98 -39.65 -20.80 18.74
C ASP A 98 -38.27 -20.11 18.85
N LYS A 99 -38.26 -18.79 19.09
CA LYS A 99 -37.02 -17.98 19.07
C LYS A 99 -35.98 -18.38 20.11
N ASP A 100 -36.38 -19.09 21.17
CA ASP A 100 -35.50 -19.45 22.29
C ASP A 100 -35.05 -20.91 22.27
N MET A 101 -35.56 -21.71 21.33
CA MET A 101 -35.24 -23.12 21.19
C MET A 101 -34.30 -23.40 19.99
N PRO A 102 -33.32 -24.30 20.08
CA PRO A 102 -32.53 -24.73 18.93
C PRO A 102 -33.38 -25.50 17.91
N CYS A 103 -33.06 -25.40 16.61
CA CYS A 103 -33.79 -26.07 15.53
C CYS A 103 -33.99 -27.58 15.76
N ASP A 104 -32.97 -28.25 16.33
CA ASP A 104 -33.00 -29.70 16.60
C ASP A 104 -34.01 -30.11 17.68
N LYS A 105 -34.44 -29.16 18.52
CA LYS A 105 -35.46 -29.38 19.54
C LYS A 105 -36.82 -28.77 19.16
N CYS A 106 -36.80 -27.81 18.24
CA CYS A 106 -37.97 -27.05 17.81
C CYS A 106 -38.86 -27.81 16.81
N GLY A 107 -38.31 -28.82 16.12
CA GLY A 107 -39.06 -29.60 15.12
C GLY A 107 -39.24 -28.87 13.80
N CYS A 108 -38.26 -28.03 13.41
CA CYS A 108 -38.29 -27.32 12.14
C CYS A 108 -38.43 -28.28 10.95
N ASN A 109 -39.42 -28.03 10.11
CA ASN A 109 -39.83 -28.85 8.97
C ASN A 109 -39.89 -28.05 7.65
N GLY A 110 -39.25 -26.88 7.61
CA GLY A 110 -39.18 -26.04 6.43
C GLY A 110 -38.45 -26.73 5.29
N LYS A 111 -38.67 -26.23 4.06
CA LYS A 111 -37.97 -26.72 2.89
C LYS A 111 -36.50 -26.27 2.93
N LEU A 112 -35.59 -27.23 2.77
CA LEU A 112 -34.15 -26.98 2.73
C LEU A 112 -33.69 -26.53 1.34
N VAL A 113 -32.71 -25.63 1.32
CA VAL A 113 -32.03 -25.19 0.11
C VAL A 113 -30.85 -26.14 -0.17
N PRO A 114 -30.77 -26.76 -1.37
CA PRO A 114 -29.66 -27.64 -1.73
C PRO A 114 -28.31 -26.93 -1.72
N ARG A 115 -27.25 -27.63 -1.30
CA ARG A 115 -25.88 -27.09 -1.14
C ARG A 115 -24.85 -28.04 -1.76
N GLU A 116 -24.43 -27.75 -2.99
CA GLU A 116 -23.48 -28.57 -3.77
C GLU A 116 -22.18 -28.90 -3.00
N ARG A 117 -21.69 -27.97 -2.17
CA ARG A 117 -20.47 -28.16 -1.37
C ARG A 117 -20.60 -29.31 -0.35
N LEU A 118 -21.77 -29.54 0.22
CA LEU A 118 -21.99 -30.63 1.20
C LEU A 118 -21.98 -32.01 0.53
N GLU A 119 -22.07 -32.07 -0.79
CA GLU A 119 -22.05 -33.31 -1.58
C GLU A 119 -20.62 -33.75 -1.93
N GLN A 120 -19.61 -32.90 -1.73
CA GLN A 120 -18.23 -33.10 -2.21
C GLN A 120 -17.28 -33.82 -1.23
N GLY A 121 -17.79 -34.35 -0.10
CA GLY A 121 -17.05 -35.24 0.81
C GLY A 121 -16.00 -34.57 1.71
N ALA A 122 -15.10 -33.75 1.16
CA ALA A 122 -14.10 -32.99 1.92
C ALA A 122 -14.40 -31.49 1.87
N LEU A 123 -14.82 -30.93 3.01
CA LEU A 123 -15.17 -29.52 3.12
C LEU A 123 -13.93 -28.66 3.38
N GLU A 124 -13.31 -28.18 2.31
CA GLU A 124 -12.10 -27.36 2.41
C GLU A 124 -12.42 -25.86 2.53
N PRO A 125 -11.71 -25.10 3.37
CA PRO A 125 -11.92 -23.66 3.46
C PRO A 125 -11.59 -22.97 2.13
N ARG A 126 -12.38 -21.95 1.76
CA ARG A 126 -12.19 -21.13 0.56
C ARG A 126 -12.22 -19.64 0.93
N VAL A 127 -11.50 -18.83 0.15
CA VAL A 127 -11.48 -17.38 0.33
C VAL A 127 -12.49 -16.74 -0.61
N HIS A 128 -13.25 -15.76 -0.15
CA HIS A 128 -14.20 -15.00 -0.98
C HIS A 128 -13.95 -13.50 -0.79
N PHE A 129 -14.10 -12.72 -1.87
CA PHE A 129 -13.96 -11.27 -1.86
C PHE A 129 -15.29 -10.61 -2.18
N GLY A 130 -15.70 -9.65 -1.36
CA GLY A 130 -16.93 -8.89 -1.55
C GLY A 130 -17.25 -8.02 -0.37
N ARG A 131 -18.29 -7.17 -0.52
CA ARG A 131 -18.74 -6.26 0.53
C ARG A 131 -19.44 -7.04 1.64
N ILE A 132 -19.20 -6.65 2.89
CA ILE A 132 -19.85 -7.26 4.06
C ILE A 132 -20.71 -6.18 4.69
N ALA A 133 -21.99 -6.47 4.85
CA ALA A 133 -22.91 -5.57 5.52
C ALA A 133 -22.69 -5.66 7.04
N SER A 134 -22.62 -4.52 7.72
CA SER A 134 -22.35 -4.46 9.16
C SER A 134 -23.38 -3.59 9.83
N GLY A 135 -23.85 -4.01 11.00
CA GLY A 135 -24.60 -3.12 11.88
C GLY A 135 -24.65 -3.65 13.30
N ASP A 136 -25.55 -3.10 14.11
CA ASP A 136 -25.60 -3.26 15.57
C ASP A 136 -26.61 -4.33 16.04
N THR A 137 -27.39 -4.88 15.11
CA THR A 137 -28.53 -5.76 15.36
C THR A 137 -28.45 -7.04 14.53
N VAL A 138 -28.98 -8.14 15.08
CA VAL A 138 -28.92 -9.46 14.45
C VAL A 138 -29.88 -9.53 13.29
N MET A 139 -29.35 -9.84 12.10
CA MET A 139 -30.16 -10.20 10.95
C MET A 139 -30.86 -11.53 11.23
N LYS A 140 -32.17 -11.45 11.52
CA LYS A 140 -33.03 -12.60 11.88
C LYS A 140 -34.07 -12.93 10.82
N SER A 141 -33.89 -12.46 9.58
CA SER A 141 -34.87 -12.58 8.50
C SER A 141 -34.18 -12.90 7.18
N GLY A 142 -34.44 -14.11 6.65
CA GLY A 142 -33.89 -14.54 5.37
C GLY A 142 -34.39 -13.68 4.20
N GLU A 143 -35.61 -13.16 4.28
CA GLU A 143 -36.21 -12.28 3.26
C GLU A 143 -35.47 -10.93 3.19
N ASP A 144 -35.21 -10.32 4.36
CA ASP A 144 -34.51 -9.04 4.43
C ASP A 144 -33.03 -9.19 4.06
N ARG A 145 -32.39 -10.28 4.49
CA ARG A 145 -31.06 -10.68 4.01
C ARG A 145 -31.02 -10.73 2.49
N ASP A 146 -31.93 -11.46 1.84
CA ASP A 146 -31.95 -11.61 0.38
C ASP A 146 -32.29 -10.30 -0.34
N HIS A 147 -33.10 -9.43 0.28
CA HIS A 147 -33.41 -8.09 -0.24
C HIS A 147 -32.17 -7.18 -0.20
N ILE A 148 -31.51 -7.06 0.96
CA ILE A 148 -30.30 -6.24 1.15
C ILE A 148 -29.17 -6.74 0.25
N THR A 149 -29.02 -8.06 0.15
CA THR A 149 -27.97 -8.65 -0.68
C THR A 149 -28.16 -8.29 -2.17
N ARG A 150 -29.40 -8.32 -2.69
CA ARG A 150 -29.71 -7.88 -4.06
C ARG A 150 -29.51 -6.38 -4.25
N LYS A 151 -29.86 -5.58 -3.25
CA LYS A 151 -29.81 -4.12 -3.33
C LYS A 151 -28.38 -3.57 -3.26
N LEU A 152 -27.54 -4.12 -2.36
CA LEU A 152 -26.22 -3.57 -2.04
C LEU A 152 -25.03 -4.38 -2.60
N GLY A 153 -25.30 -5.57 -3.14
CA GLY A 153 -24.23 -6.45 -3.65
C GLY A 153 -23.29 -6.96 -2.57
N VAL A 154 -23.79 -7.14 -1.35
CA VAL A 154 -23.01 -7.69 -0.22
C VAL A 154 -22.90 -9.22 -0.34
N ILE A 155 -21.97 -9.84 0.38
CA ILE A 155 -21.77 -11.30 0.37
C ILE A 155 -21.92 -11.93 1.74
N ALA A 156 -21.91 -11.13 2.82
CA ALA A 156 -22.06 -11.58 4.19
C ALA A 156 -22.61 -10.46 5.09
N PHE A 157 -23.03 -10.84 6.30
CA PHE A 157 -23.63 -9.97 7.32
C PHE A 157 -22.87 -10.18 8.62
N GLU A 158 -22.52 -9.10 9.32
CA GLU A 158 -21.73 -9.12 10.55
C GLU A 158 -22.23 -8.03 11.52
N MET A 159 -21.90 -8.13 12.81
CA MET A 159 -22.65 -7.44 13.86
C MET A 159 -21.87 -6.66 14.91
N GLU A 160 -20.55 -6.72 14.93
CA GLU A 160 -19.79 -6.22 16.10
C GLU A 160 -18.50 -5.49 15.72
N SER A 161 -18.21 -5.40 14.42
CA SER A 161 -16.91 -4.91 13.92
C SER A 161 -16.98 -3.52 13.28
N ALA A 162 -18.15 -2.90 13.19
CA ALA A 162 -18.29 -1.54 12.66
C ALA A 162 -17.50 -0.53 13.52
N GLY A 163 -17.70 -0.53 14.84
CA GLY A 163 -17.11 0.49 15.73
C GLY A 163 -15.63 0.30 16.11
N VAL A 164 -15.00 -0.82 15.76
CA VAL A 164 -13.56 -1.05 16.03
C VAL A 164 -12.69 -0.33 14.98
N TRP A 165 -13.16 -0.24 13.74
CA TRP A 165 -12.45 0.39 12.64
C TRP A 165 -12.30 1.91 12.83
N ASP A 166 -13.22 2.55 13.55
CA ASP A 166 -13.18 3.99 13.86
C ASP A 166 -12.03 4.39 14.79
N ARG A 167 -11.44 3.40 15.49
CA ARG A 167 -10.41 3.65 16.52
C ARG A 167 -9.06 3.06 16.19
N LEU A 168 -9.02 2.01 15.36
CA LEU A 168 -7.79 1.28 15.04
C LEU A 168 -7.77 0.84 13.57
N PRO A 169 -6.67 1.11 12.83
CA PRO A 169 -6.43 0.47 11.54
C PRO A 169 -6.19 -1.02 11.79
N CYS A 170 -7.21 -1.84 11.55
CA CYS A 170 -7.18 -3.26 11.87
C CYS A 170 -7.73 -4.09 10.71
N LEU A 171 -7.30 -5.34 10.59
CA LEU A 171 -7.96 -6.33 9.76
C LEU A 171 -8.78 -7.24 10.66
N VAL A 172 -10.06 -7.41 10.36
CA VAL A 172 -10.95 -8.27 11.13
C VAL A 172 -11.07 -9.62 10.43
N ALA A 173 -10.68 -10.69 11.12
CA ALA A 173 -10.93 -12.07 10.72
C ALA A 173 -11.95 -12.69 11.68
N LYS A 174 -13.09 -13.12 11.15
CA LYS A 174 -14.19 -13.73 11.92
C LYS A 174 -14.69 -15.01 11.29
N GLY A 175 -15.20 -15.88 12.16
CA GLY A 175 -15.91 -17.10 11.76
C GLY A 175 -17.40 -16.80 11.59
N ALA A 176 -17.95 -17.10 10.43
CA ALA A 176 -19.39 -17.07 10.20
C ALA A 176 -19.97 -18.48 10.40
N CYS A 177 -21.03 -18.60 11.22
CA CYS A 177 -21.67 -19.88 11.53
C CYS A 177 -23.18 -19.89 11.25
N ASP A 178 -23.83 -18.72 11.20
CA ASP A 178 -25.27 -18.57 10.95
C ASP A 178 -25.55 -18.04 9.52
N TYR A 179 -26.76 -18.28 9.02
CA TYR A 179 -27.18 -17.89 7.67
C TYR A 179 -27.82 -16.50 7.57
N ALA A 180 -27.67 -15.67 8.61
CA ALA A 180 -28.34 -14.37 8.71
C ALA A 180 -29.86 -14.50 8.52
N ASP A 181 -30.47 -15.48 9.17
CA ASP A 181 -31.90 -15.74 9.18
C ASP A 181 -32.38 -16.00 10.62
N SER A 182 -33.60 -16.50 10.79
CA SER A 182 -34.14 -16.78 12.12
C SER A 182 -33.56 -18.03 12.80
N HIS A 183 -32.73 -18.82 12.11
CA HIS A 183 -32.23 -20.11 12.58
C HIS A 183 -30.81 -19.96 13.13
N LYS A 184 -30.52 -20.63 14.25
CA LYS A 184 -29.17 -20.66 14.84
C LYS A 184 -28.50 -22.00 14.60
N ALA A 185 -27.26 -21.98 14.12
CA ALA A 185 -26.44 -23.15 13.85
C ALA A 185 -25.30 -23.27 14.88
N LYS A 186 -25.64 -23.73 16.09
CA LYS A 186 -24.63 -23.89 17.17
C LYS A 186 -23.54 -24.92 16.84
N ALA A 187 -23.88 -25.96 16.07
CA ALA A 187 -22.96 -27.05 15.75
C ALA A 187 -21.79 -26.63 14.85
N THR A 188 -21.90 -25.51 14.13
CA THR A 188 -20.86 -25.01 13.21
C THR A 188 -19.93 -23.98 13.87
N GLN A 189 -20.22 -23.53 15.10
CA GLN A 189 -19.47 -22.46 15.78
C GLN A 189 -18.00 -22.80 15.99
N ASN A 190 -17.69 -24.00 16.47
CA ASN A 190 -16.30 -24.41 16.73
C ASN A 190 -15.49 -24.52 15.42
N TYR A 191 -16.09 -25.09 14.37
CA TYR A 191 -15.47 -25.13 13.04
C TYR A 191 -15.27 -23.72 12.47
N ALA A 192 -16.25 -22.81 12.64
CA ALA A 192 -16.15 -21.42 12.20
C ALA A 192 -15.00 -20.69 12.91
N ALA A 193 -14.91 -20.85 14.23
CA ALA A 193 -13.85 -20.26 15.05
C ALA A 193 -12.47 -20.81 14.68
N ALA A 194 -12.35 -22.13 14.50
CA ALA A 194 -11.11 -22.76 14.06
C ALA A 194 -10.69 -22.30 12.66
N THR A 195 -11.65 -22.18 11.74
CA THR A 195 -11.40 -21.64 10.38
C THR A 195 -10.94 -20.18 10.45
N ALA A 196 -11.53 -19.38 11.34
CA ALA A 196 -11.12 -18.01 11.60
C ALA A 196 -9.67 -17.93 12.10
N ALA A 197 -9.32 -18.76 13.10
CA ALA A 197 -7.98 -18.83 13.65
C ALA A 197 -6.95 -19.30 12.60
N ALA A 198 -7.27 -20.34 11.82
CA ALA A 198 -6.44 -20.84 10.74
C ALA A 198 -6.18 -19.76 9.67
N CYS A 199 -7.20 -18.98 9.32
CA CYS A 199 -6.99 -17.85 8.42
C CYS A 199 -6.16 -16.75 9.05
N THR A 200 -6.42 -16.35 10.30
CA THR A 200 -5.59 -15.35 10.97
C THR A 200 -4.12 -15.78 10.94
N LYS A 201 -3.83 -17.07 11.15
CA LYS A 201 -2.46 -17.58 11.03
C LYS A 201 -1.93 -17.53 9.60
N ALA A 202 -2.75 -17.86 8.60
CA ALA A 202 -2.38 -17.72 7.18
C ALA A 202 -2.14 -16.25 6.79
N ILE A 203 -3.00 -15.33 7.24
CA ILE A 203 -2.82 -13.88 7.11
C ILE A 203 -1.46 -13.51 7.67
N LEU A 204 -1.13 -13.87 8.91
CA LEU A 204 0.18 -13.57 9.52
C LEU A 204 1.36 -14.16 8.75
N ARG A 205 1.21 -15.34 8.13
CA ARG A 205 2.26 -15.98 7.33
C ARG A 205 2.49 -15.28 5.99
N HIS A 206 1.40 -14.83 5.36
CA HIS A 206 1.44 -14.09 4.10
C HIS A 206 1.57 -12.58 4.32
N TRP A 207 1.51 -12.14 5.57
CA TRP A 207 1.77 -10.79 5.99
C TRP A 207 3.26 -10.55 5.84
N VAL A 208 3.61 -9.72 4.86
CA VAL A 208 4.97 -9.19 4.77
C VAL A 208 5.09 -8.13 5.86
N VAL A 209 5.47 -8.56 7.05
CA VAL A 209 5.99 -7.64 8.08
C VAL A 209 7.41 -7.27 7.62
N PRO A 210 7.75 -5.98 7.45
CA PRO A 210 9.15 -5.57 7.46
C PRO A 210 9.71 -6.01 8.81
N THR A 211 10.48 -7.10 8.85
CA THR A 211 10.89 -7.74 10.11
C THR A 211 11.58 -6.75 11.05
N SER A 212 11.03 -6.58 12.24
CA SER A 212 11.78 -6.23 13.45
C SER A 212 11.25 -7.03 14.63
N HIS A 213 12.14 -7.83 15.23
CA HIS A 213 12.38 -7.99 16.66
C HIS A 213 13.19 -9.28 16.86
N ASP A 214 14.50 -9.12 17.04
CA ASP A 214 15.28 -9.98 17.94
C ASP A 214 15.71 -9.07 19.10
N SER A 215 14.98 -9.16 20.19
CA SER A 215 15.23 -8.46 21.44
C SER A 215 16.29 -9.19 22.26
N THR A 216 17.50 -9.31 21.73
CA THR A 216 18.76 -9.46 22.47
C THR A 216 19.91 -9.32 21.48
N GLY A 217 20.35 -8.10 21.24
CA GLY A 217 21.53 -7.81 20.44
C GLY A 217 21.49 -6.38 19.94
N GLU A 218 22.51 -5.61 20.27
CA GLU A 218 22.85 -4.37 19.57
C GLU A 218 23.14 -4.69 18.10
N GLY A 219 22.09 -4.92 17.30
CA GLY A 219 22.17 -5.40 15.92
C GLY A 219 21.25 -4.58 15.02
N ASN A 220 21.82 -3.58 14.35
CA ASN A 220 21.23 -2.75 13.28
C ASN A 220 19.96 -1.93 13.62
N LEU A 221 20.12 -0.93 14.51
CA LEU A 221 19.23 0.24 14.62
C LEU A 221 19.24 1.17 13.39
N THR A 222 19.94 0.81 12.31
CA THR A 222 20.00 1.62 11.10
C THR A 222 18.94 1.14 10.12
N ARG A 223 18.06 2.03 9.67
CA ARG A 223 17.05 1.71 8.65
C ARG A 223 17.34 2.42 7.34
N PHE A 224 16.92 1.80 6.26
CA PHE A 224 16.99 2.34 4.90
C PHE A 224 15.57 2.43 4.36
N LEU A 225 14.92 3.57 4.58
CA LEU A 225 13.53 3.83 4.24
C LEU A 225 13.45 4.59 2.92
N VAL A 226 13.89 3.93 1.85
CA VAL A 226 13.89 4.46 0.49
C VAL A 226 12.93 3.60 -0.34
N PRO A 227 11.91 4.19 -0.99
CA PRO A 227 10.86 3.42 -1.65
C PRO A 227 11.30 2.79 -2.98
N PHE A 228 12.47 3.16 -3.49
CA PHE A 228 12.97 2.74 -4.80
C PHE A 228 14.25 1.91 -4.68
N PRO A 229 14.37 0.80 -5.44
CA PRO A 229 15.64 0.08 -5.57
C PRO A 229 16.69 0.96 -6.26
N PRO A 230 17.98 0.57 -6.23
CA PRO A 230 18.99 1.22 -7.06
C PRO A 230 18.56 1.18 -8.54
N ASN A 231 18.74 2.29 -9.25
CA ASN A 231 18.54 2.33 -10.69
C ASN A 231 19.81 1.81 -11.38
N GLU A 232 19.74 0.60 -11.93
CA GLU A 232 20.87 -0.04 -12.62
C GLU A 232 21.21 0.63 -13.96
N ASP A 233 20.24 1.35 -14.55
CA ASP A 233 20.38 2.09 -15.81
C ASP A 233 20.79 3.57 -15.58
N PHE A 234 21.20 3.94 -14.36
CA PHE A 234 21.63 5.31 -14.06
C PHE A 234 22.95 5.66 -14.79
N VAL A 235 22.93 6.75 -15.56
CA VAL A 235 24.06 7.18 -16.40
C VAL A 235 24.54 8.58 -16.01
N GLY A 236 25.86 8.74 -15.91
CA GLY A 236 26.52 10.04 -15.78
C GLY A 236 26.34 10.74 -14.43
N ARG A 237 26.30 12.08 -14.46
CA ARG A 237 26.07 12.99 -13.31
C ARG A 237 27.10 12.90 -12.18
N GLN A 238 28.29 12.39 -12.49
CA GLN A 238 29.36 12.14 -11.53
C GLN A 238 29.93 13.44 -10.92
N ASP A 239 29.89 14.54 -11.66
CA ASP A 239 30.23 15.88 -11.18
C ASP A 239 29.27 16.36 -10.08
N ILE A 240 27.97 16.14 -10.26
CA ILE A 240 26.93 16.47 -9.28
C ILE A 240 27.06 15.59 -8.04
N LEU A 241 27.21 14.27 -8.21
CA LEU A 241 27.42 13.33 -7.11
C LEU A 241 28.66 13.67 -6.29
N LYS A 242 29.78 14.00 -6.95
CA LYS A 242 31.00 14.46 -6.27
C LYS A 242 30.75 15.73 -5.47
N SER A 243 30.00 16.68 -6.03
CA SER A 243 29.64 17.93 -5.35
C SER A 243 28.78 17.66 -4.11
N LEU A 244 27.80 16.75 -4.22
CA LEU A 244 26.99 16.31 -3.07
C LEU A 244 27.84 15.65 -1.99
N HIS A 245 28.76 14.74 -2.33
CA HIS A 245 29.65 14.10 -1.35
C HIS A 245 30.58 15.09 -0.63
N GLN A 246 31.01 16.15 -1.33
CA GLN A 246 31.83 17.21 -0.74
C GLN A 246 31.05 18.08 0.25
N GLU A 247 29.77 18.34 -0.03
CA GLU A 247 28.93 19.22 0.79
C GLU A 247 28.21 18.49 1.92
N LEU A 248 27.68 17.30 1.65
CA LEU A 248 27.05 16.41 2.62
C LEU A 248 28.06 15.40 3.20
N SER A 249 29.27 15.84 3.52
CA SER A 249 30.24 15.00 4.23
C SER A 249 29.86 14.87 5.72
N LEU A 250 29.86 13.64 6.26
CA LEU A 250 29.58 13.36 7.68
C LEU A 250 30.53 14.07 8.67
N LYS A 251 31.61 14.67 8.18
CA LYS A 251 32.55 15.49 8.97
C LYS A 251 32.10 16.93 9.17
N LYS A 252 31.17 17.43 8.34
CA LYS A 252 30.59 18.77 8.47
C LYS A 252 29.37 18.70 9.40
N SER A 253 29.28 19.59 10.40
CA SER A 253 28.10 19.69 11.25
C SER A 253 26.92 20.24 10.45
N HIS A 254 25.82 19.48 10.38
CA HIS A 254 24.56 19.85 9.73
C HIS A 254 24.71 20.26 8.25
N GLY A 255 24.80 19.27 7.35
CA GLY A 255 24.84 19.49 5.90
C GLY A 255 23.45 19.53 5.28
N VAL A 256 23.10 20.63 4.61
CA VAL A 256 21.89 20.74 3.79
C VAL A 256 22.30 21.07 2.35
N ALA A 257 21.91 20.22 1.41
CA ALA A 257 22.09 20.42 -0.01
C ALA A 257 20.74 20.42 -0.73
N ALA A 258 20.63 21.15 -1.84
CA ALA A 258 19.45 21.12 -2.68
C ALA A 258 19.82 20.95 -4.16
N LEU A 259 19.10 20.07 -4.85
CA LEU A 259 19.10 19.95 -6.31
C LEU A 259 17.89 20.70 -6.86
N PHE A 260 18.10 21.54 -7.87
CA PHE A 260 17.00 22.22 -8.55
C PHE A 260 17.15 22.32 -10.07
N ASP A 261 16.03 22.41 -10.78
CA ASP A 261 15.96 22.55 -12.24
C ASP A 261 14.60 23.17 -12.65
N LEU A 262 14.28 23.19 -13.95
CA LEU A 262 12.97 23.58 -14.49
C LEU A 262 12.01 22.40 -14.75
N GLY A 263 12.42 21.17 -14.45
CA GLY A 263 11.69 19.92 -14.72
C GLY A 263 12.48 18.94 -15.60
N GLY A 264 12.29 17.63 -15.41
CA GLY A 264 12.76 16.58 -16.32
C GLY A 264 14.27 16.27 -16.37
N ALA A 265 15.11 16.94 -15.57
CA ALA A 265 16.57 16.76 -15.61
C ALA A 265 17.11 15.61 -14.73
N GLY A 266 16.23 14.93 -13.97
CA GLY A 266 16.57 13.72 -13.24
C GLY A 266 16.96 13.90 -11.77
N LYS A 267 16.57 15.02 -11.12
CA LYS A 267 16.89 15.30 -9.69
C LYS A 267 16.63 14.14 -8.74
N THR A 268 15.45 13.52 -8.83
CA THR A 268 15.03 12.38 -8.01
C THR A 268 15.95 11.17 -8.23
N GLN A 269 16.34 10.91 -9.48
CA GLN A 269 17.26 9.82 -9.83
C GLN A 269 18.68 10.10 -9.32
N ILE A 270 19.15 11.34 -9.40
CA ILE A 270 20.45 11.75 -8.83
C ILE A 270 20.44 11.59 -7.30
N ALA A 271 19.36 12.00 -6.63
CA ALA A 271 19.21 11.82 -5.19
C ALA A 271 19.19 10.34 -4.78
N LEU A 272 18.52 9.50 -5.57
CA LEU A 272 18.48 8.06 -5.38
C LEU A 272 19.86 7.41 -5.54
N ALA A 273 20.60 7.76 -6.61
CA ALA A 273 21.96 7.31 -6.84
C ALA A 273 22.89 7.72 -5.68
N TYR A 274 22.85 8.98 -5.27
CA TYR A 274 23.63 9.51 -4.14
C TYR A 274 23.37 8.73 -2.83
N VAL A 275 22.10 8.45 -2.54
CA VAL A 275 21.69 7.73 -1.34
C VAL A 275 22.24 6.31 -1.32
N HIS A 276 22.12 5.58 -2.42
CA HIS A 276 22.63 4.20 -2.52
C HIS A 276 24.16 4.15 -2.44
N GLU A 277 24.87 5.05 -3.13
CA GLU A 277 26.33 5.18 -3.04
C GLU A 277 26.79 5.50 -1.61
N THR A 278 26.14 6.46 -0.96
CA THR A 278 26.48 6.88 0.40
C THR A 278 26.22 5.76 1.41
N ARG A 279 25.12 5.01 1.27
CA ARG A 279 24.78 3.87 2.13
C ARG A 279 25.75 2.71 1.94
N ALA A 280 26.17 2.43 0.71
CA ALA A 280 27.17 1.41 0.42
C ALA A 280 28.53 1.73 1.09
N GLN A 281 28.93 3.00 1.07
CA GLN A 281 30.15 3.48 1.75
C GLN A 281 30.00 3.54 3.28
N ASN A 282 28.77 3.75 3.78
CA ASN A 282 28.48 3.90 5.20
C ASN A 282 27.31 2.99 5.62
N PRO A 283 27.55 1.68 5.87
CA PRO A 283 26.50 0.75 6.31
C PRO A 283 25.85 1.10 7.66
N GLY A 284 26.44 2.05 8.40
CA GLY A 284 25.88 2.62 9.64
C GLY A 284 24.92 3.80 9.47
N LEU A 285 24.74 4.32 8.24
CA LEU A 285 23.95 5.52 7.97
C LEU A 285 22.46 5.21 7.80
N SER A 286 21.59 5.75 8.66
CA SER A 286 20.14 5.63 8.41
C SER A 286 19.71 6.56 7.29
N VAL A 287 18.85 6.10 6.38
CA VAL A 287 18.33 6.92 5.29
C VAL A 287 16.81 6.99 5.34
N PHE A 288 16.27 8.20 5.21
CA PHE A 288 14.85 8.50 5.17
C PHE A 288 14.50 9.16 3.85
N TRP A 289 13.46 8.67 3.17
CA TRP A 289 12.92 9.32 1.99
C TRP A 289 11.55 9.92 2.28
N VAL A 290 11.44 11.24 2.17
CA VAL A 290 10.24 12.01 2.49
C VAL A 290 9.70 12.63 1.22
N TYR A 291 8.48 12.25 0.85
CA TYR A 291 7.79 12.86 -0.28
C TYR A 291 7.04 14.11 0.19
N ALA A 292 7.46 15.29 -0.27
CA ALA A 292 7.03 16.58 0.26
C ALA A 292 6.31 17.45 -0.78
N SER A 293 5.64 16.82 -1.75
CA SER A 293 4.80 17.53 -2.73
C SER A 293 3.63 18.28 -2.10
N ASN A 294 3.12 17.77 -0.97
CA ASN A 294 2.15 18.42 -0.12
C ASN A 294 2.29 17.96 1.34
N GLU A 295 1.53 18.59 2.25
CA GLU A 295 1.57 18.27 3.69
C GLU A 295 1.15 16.83 4.01
N GLU A 296 0.12 16.31 3.33
CA GLU A 296 -0.38 14.96 3.60
C GLU A 296 0.63 13.88 3.22
N ARG A 297 1.27 14.01 2.05
CA ARG A 297 2.35 13.10 1.61
C ARG A 297 3.56 13.16 2.55
N MET A 298 3.89 14.34 3.07
CA MET A 298 4.97 14.50 4.05
C MET A 298 4.61 13.82 5.38
N ARG A 299 3.37 14.01 5.88
CA ARG A 299 2.86 13.32 7.08
C ARG A 299 2.87 11.81 6.93
N GLN A 300 2.46 11.28 5.78
CA GLN A 300 2.52 9.85 5.49
C GLN A 300 3.96 9.32 5.55
N SER A 301 4.92 10.06 4.97
CA SER A 301 6.33 9.68 5.01
C SER A 301 6.86 9.65 6.46
N TYR A 302 6.50 10.63 7.29
CA TYR A 302 6.89 10.67 8.70
C TYR A 302 6.22 9.58 9.54
N ALA A 303 4.95 9.25 9.27
CA ALA A 303 4.26 8.15 9.93
C ALA A 303 4.98 6.81 9.70
N MET A 304 5.53 6.58 8.49
CA MET A 304 6.36 5.41 8.21
C MET A 304 7.64 5.40 9.06
N ILE A 305 8.28 6.54 9.28
CA ILE A 305 9.46 6.65 10.16
C ILE A 305 9.08 6.27 11.60
N ILE A 306 7.97 6.81 12.12
CA ILE A 306 7.46 6.50 13.46
C ILE A 306 7.23 5.00 13.62
N GLN A 307 6.58 4.37 12.64
CA GLN A 307 6.29 2.94 12.67
C GLN A 307 7.56 2.08 12.62
N GLN A 308 8.52 2.41 11.76
CA GLN A 308 9.74 1.60 11.55
C GLN A 308 10.74 1.68 12.70
N PHE A 309 10.72 2.78 13.44
CA PHE A 309 11.57 3.01 14.61
C PHE A 309 10.82 2.89 15.93
N GLU A 310 9.53 2.54 15.88
CA GLU A 310 8.65 2.38 17.04
C GLU A 310 8.72 3.60 17.97
N ILE A 311 8.73 4.80 17.39
CA ILE A 311 8.92 6.05 18.13
C ILE A 311 7.74 6.22 19.11
N PRO A 312 7.98 6.28 20.43
CA PRO A 312 6.93 6.31 21.42
C PRO A 312 6.14 7.62 21.30
N ARG A 313 4.83 7.50 21.09
CA ARG A 313 3.91 8.63 21.24
C ARG A 313 3.69 8.84 22.74
N GLY A 314 4.39 9.82 23.32
CA GLY A 314 4.19 10.18 24.73
C GLY A 314 2.78 10.73 24.99
N GLU A 315 2.52 11.20 26.22
CA GLU A 315 1.20 11.74 26.62
C GLU A 315 0.83 13.05 25.90
N ASN A 316 1.79 13.70 25.24
CA ASN A 316 1.56 14.94 24.50
C ASN A 316 0.99 14.65 23.10
N ASP A 317 -0.07 15.36 22.73
CA ASP A 317 -0.73 15.29 21.42
C ASP A 317 0.11 16.01 20.33
N LEU A 318 1.32 15.50 20.09
CA LEU A 318 2.20 16.01 19.05
C LEU A 318 1.80 15.44 17.69
N SER A 319 1.79 16.30 16.67
CA SER A 319 1.69 15.84 15.29
C SER A 319 2.85 14.92 14.91
N ASP A 320 2.61 13.97 14.00
CA ASP A 320 3.64 13.06 13.47
C ASP A 320 4.90 13.80 12.96
N LEU A 321 4.71 14.97 12.34
CA LEU A 321 5.80 15.83 11.86
C LEU A 321 6.71 16.31 13.00
N GLU A 322 6.10 16.83 14.08
CA GLU A 322 6.83 17.33 15.25
C GLU A 322 7.50 16.19 16.03
N LEU A 323 6.83 15.04 16.13
CA LEU A 323 7.36 13.88 16.86
C LEU A 323 8.66 13.36 16.24
N VAL A 324 8.68 13.10 14.93
CA VAL A 324 9.89 12.61 14.24
C VAL A 324 11.00 13.66 14.30
N LYS A 325 10.67 14.95 14.11
CA LYS A 325 11.66 16.02 14.21
C LYS A 325 12.36 16.00 15.56
N ARG A 326 11.60 16.02 16.65
CA ARG A 326 12.14 15.99 18.01
C ARG A 326 12.97 14.75 18.27
N TRP A 327 12.47 13.59 17.85
CA TRP A 327 13.18 12.33 18.02
C TRP A 327 14.52 12.32 17.27
N LEU A 328 14.57 12.77 16.01
CA LEU A 328 15.81 12.86 15.23
C LEU A 328 16.82 13.86 15.81
N GLU A 329 16.34 14.93 16.43
CA GLU A 329 17.18 15.97 17.03
C GLU A 329 17.71 15.56 18.42
N ALA A 330 16.88 14.95 19.25
CA ALA A 330 17.15 14.77 20.68
C ALA A 330 17.45 13.33 21.11
N GLU A 331 16.88 12.32 20.46
CA GLU A 331 16.92 10.92 20.93
C GLU A 331 17.68 9.99 19.98
N PHE A 332 17.68 10.30 18.67
CA PHE A 332 18.36 9.49 17.68
C PHE A 332 19.81 9.95 17.45
N HIS A 333 20.74 9.30 18.16
CA HIS A 333 22.15 9.69 18.18
C HIS A 333 23.02 9.09 17.07
N ARG A 334 22.43 8.42 16.07
CA ARG A 334 23.17 7.79 14.96
C ARG A 334 23.20 8.71 13.74
N PRO A 335 24.21 8.61 12.86
CA PRO A 335 24.23 9.36 11.61
C PRO A 335 23.02 9.04 10.74
N TRP A 336 22.42 10.08 10.15
CA TRP A 336 21.32 9.92 9.24
C TRP A 336 21.31 10.92 8.09
N LEU A 337 20.69 10.51 6.98
CA LEU A 337 20.41 11.31 5.79
C LEU A 337 18.91 11.28 5.52
N MET A 338 18.30 12.44 5.30
CA MET A 338 16.91 12.54 4.87
C MET A 338 16.85 13.22 3.50
N VAL A 339 16.28 12.53 2.53
CA VAL A 339 15.90 13.11 1.24
C VAL A 339 14.50 13.67 1.35
N VAL A 340 14.32 14.94 1.01
CA VAL A 340 13.03 15.62 0.95
C VAL A 340 12.73 15.91 -0.51
N ASP A 341 11.96 15.03 -1.14
CA ASP A 341 11.74 15.00 -2.57
C ASP A 341 10.50 15.80 -2.97
N ASN A 342 10.58 16.48 -4.12
CA ASN A 342 9.49 17.22 -4.76
C ASN A 342 8.96 18.45 -3.99
N VAL A 343 9.86 19.26 -3.43
CA VAL A 343 9.53 20.47 -2.66
C VAL A 343 9.26 21.67 -3.58
N ASP A 344 8.22 21.61 -4.42
CA ASP A 344 8.03 22.59 -5.49
C ASP A 344 7.25 23.84 -5.05
N ASN A 345 6.38 23.71 -4.04
CA ASN A 345 5.51 24.78 -3.58
C ASN A 345 6.17 25.65 -2.49
N LEU A 346 6.60 26.86 -2.87
CA LEU A 346 7.26 27.82 -1.98
C LEU A 346 6.37 28.26 -0.81
N ASP A 347 5.09 28.54 -1.07
CA ASP A 347 4.15 29.07 -0.08
C ASP A 347 3.76 27.98 0.94
N LEU A 348 3.62 26.74 0.49
CA LEU A 348 3.41 25.62 1.39
C LEU A 348 4.60 25.41 2.33
N PHE A 349 5.82 25.51 1.80
CA PHE A 349 7.04 25.14 2.52
C PHE A 349 7.62 26.26 3.40
N TYR A 350 7.50 27.51 2.95
CA TYR A 350 8.04 28.71 3.62
C TYR A 350 7.02 29.83 3.86
N GLY A 351 5.75 29.62 3.49
CA GLY A 351 4.67 30.55 3.80
C GLY A 351 4.02 30.26 5.15
N THR A 352 2.70 30.36 5.24
CA THR A 352 1.95 30.32 6.50
C THR A 352 1.91 28.94 7.16
N SER A 353 1.83 27.87 6.38
CA SER A 353 1.92 26.47 6.87
C SER A 353 3.34 26.07 7.27
N SER A 354 4.34 26.70 6.65
CA SER A 354 5.78 26.56 6.93
C SER A 354 6.27 25.13 7.19
N LEU A 355 6.01 24.18 6.28
CA LEU A 355 6.44 22.78 6.45
C LEU A 355 7.95 22.63 6.71
N SER A 356 8.76 23.59 6.26
CA SER A 356 10.20 23.66 6.56
C SER A 356 10.52 23.62 8.06
N GLN A 357 9.60 24.04 8.95
CA GLN A 357 9.80 24.01 10.40
C GLN A 357 9.87 22.58 10.97
N TYR A 358 9.36 21.59 10.23
CA TYR A 358 9.37 20.18 10.62
C TYR A 358 10.60 19.43 10.11
N LEU A 359 11.51 20.10 9.40
CA LEU A 359 12.79 19.52 9.01
C LEU A 359 13.75 19.49 10.22
N PRO A 360 14.37 18.35 10.55
CA PRO A 360 15.26 18.27 11.70
C PRO A 360 16.57 19.04 11.49
N THR A 361 17.03 19.68 12.56
CA THR A 361 18.22 20.51 12.63
C THR A 361 19.16 20.03 13.73
N CYS A 362 20.01 19.06 13.39
CA CYS A 362 21.02 18.53 14.31
C CYS A 362 22.33 18.18 13.61
N THR A 363 23.38 17.95 14.38
CA THR A 363 24.74 17.68 13.88
C THR A 363 24.90 16.27 13.31
N GLN A 364 24.15 15.29 13.81
CA GLN A 364 24.15 13.91 13.30
C GLN A 364 23.36 13.71 11.98
N GLY A 365 22.70 14.76 11.50
CA GLY A 365 21.74 14.70 10.40
C GLY A 365 22.15 15.49 9.16
N GLN A 366 21.78 14.97 8.00
CA GLN A 366 21.97 15.60 6.70
C GLN A 366 20.66 15.65 5.92
N LEU A 367 20.45 16.73 5.16
CA LEU A 367 19.28 16.92 4.32
C LEU A 367 19.69 17.08 2.86
N LEU A 368 19.03 16.32 1.99
CA LEU A 368 19.09 16.50 0.54
C LEU A 368 17.69 16.85 0.04
N ILE A 369 17.53 18.02 -0.56
CA ILE A 369 16.24 18.49 -1.07
C ILE A 369 16.22 18.43 -2.59
N THR A 370 15.11 18.00 -3.19
CA THR A 370 14.86 18.18 -4.62
C THR A 370 13.69 19.13 -4.83
N THR A 371 13.80 20.02 -5.81
CA THR A 371 12.75 21.02 -6.09
C THR A 371 12.87 21.56 -7.52
N ARG A 372 11.78 21.95 -8.15
CA ARG A 372 11.78 22.78 -9.37
C ARG A 372 11.87 24.27 -9.07
N ASN A 373 11.80 24.64 -7.79
CA ASN A 373 11.75 26.02 -7.35
C ASN A 373 13.11 26.47 -6.80
N ARG A 374 13.81 27.31 -7.57
CA ARG A 374 15.11 27.88 -7.18
C ARG A 374 15.06 28.60 -5.82
N GLN A 375 13.97 29.26 -5.47
CA GLN A 375 13.86 29.96 -4.19
C GLN A 375 13.81 28.98 -3.01
N VAL A 376 13.14 27.84 -3.17
CA VAL A 376 13.14 26.76 -2.16
C VAL A 376 14.57 26.27 -1.93
N ALA A 377 15.30 25.97 -3.01
CA ALA A 377 16.68 25.49 -2.92
C ALA A 377 17.60 26.47 -2.18
N ILE A 378 17.52 27.76 -2.50
CA ILE A 378 18.33 28.81 -1.85
C ILE A 378 17.93 28.96 -0.37
N ARG A 379 16.63 28.98 -0.04
CA ARG A 379 16.18 29.15 1.34
C ARG A 379 16.55 27.96 2.22
N ALA A 380 16.35 26.74 1.74
CA ALA A 380 16.68 25.52 2.47
C ALA A 380 18.15 25.43 2.83
N THR A 381 19.00 25.79 1.87
CA THR A 381 20.46 25.67 2.00
C THR A 381 21.08 26.91 2.62
N LYS A 382 20.27 27.93 2.96
CA LYS A 382 20.71 29.27 3.39
C LYS A 382 21.75 29.87 2.44
N GLY A 383 21.58 29.61 1.13
CA GLY A 383 22.47 30.06 0.07
C GLY A 383 23.85 29.39 0.03
N ARG A 384 24.03 28.22 0.68
CA ARG A 384 25.32 27.52 0.74
C ARG A 384 25.51 26.49 -0.36
N CYS A 385 24.77 25.37 -0.31
CA CYS A 385 24.90 24.25 -1.25
C CYS A 385 23.60 24.04 -2.03
N PHE A 386 23.40 24.79 -3.10
CA PHE A 386 22.31 24.57 -4.05
C PHE A 386 22.90 24.35 -5.44
N ILE A 387 22.56 23.22 -6.06
CA ILE A 387 23.12 22.76 -7.33
C ILE A 387 22.00 22.79 -8.36
N GLU A 388 22.21 23.58 -9.41
CA GLU A 388 21.36 23.54 -10.60
C GLU A 388 21.70 22.26 -11.36
N VAL A 389 20.71 21.42 -11.62
CA VAL A 389 20.90 20.20 -12.42
C VAL A 389 20.74 20.58 -13.89
N PRO A 390 21.83 20.63 -14.67
CA PRO A 390 21.74 20.96 -16.08
C PRO A 390 21.08 19.81 -16.85
N ARG A 391 20.76 20.09 -18.11
CA ARG A 391 20.50 19.04 -19.11
C ARG A 391 21.69 18.07 -19.18
N MET A 392 21.46 16.86 -19.67
CA MET A 392 22.53 15.86 -19.79
C MET A 392 23.59 16.33 -20.80
N ALA A 393 24.85 15.97 -20.56
CA ALA A 393 25.87 16.15 -21.59
C ALA A 393 25.58 15.20 -22.77
N GLU A 394 26.03 15.56 -23.98
CA GLU A 394 25.78 14.76 -25.19
C GLU A 394 26.19 13.30 -25.01
N SER A 395 27.38 13.06 -24.45
CA SER A 395 27.88 11.71 -24.17
C SER A 395 27.00 10.93 -23.18
N GLU A 396 26.49 11.60 -22.14
CA GLU A 396 25.62 10.98 -21.14
C GLU A 396 24.24 10.65 -21.75
N ALA A 397 23.71 11.54 -22.60
CA ALA A 397 22.44 11.33 -23.27
C ALA A 397 22.49 10.17 -24.27
N GLN A 398 23.59 10.07 -25.04
CA GLN A 398 23.82 8.94 -25.95
C GLN A 398 23.95 7.62 -25.19
N GLU A 399 24.69 7.61 -24.08
CA GLU A 399 24.85 6.43 -23.25
C GLU A 399 23.51 6.01 -22.63
N LEU A 400 22.72 6.95 -22.10
CA LEU A 400 21.38 6.69 -21.56
C LEU A 400 20.45 6.09 -22.63
N LEU A 401 20.39 6.70 -23.81
CA LEU A 401 19.61 6.16 -24.93
C LEU A 401 20.09 4.77 -25.34
N SER A 402 21.40 4.54 -25.39
CA SER A 402 21.99 3.24 -25.73
C SER A 402 21.61 2.15 -24.72
N VAL A 403 21.70 2.45 -23.41
CA VAL A 403 21.29 1.54 -22.34
C VAL A 403 19.81 1.20 -22.48
N HIS A 404 18.94 2.21 -22.62
CA HIS A 404 17.50 1.99 -22.70
C HIS A 404 17.06 1.32 -24.01
N LEU A 405 17.67 1.60 -25.16
CA LEU A 405 17.32 0.97 -26.45
C LEU A 405 17.87 -0.47 -26.58
N GLY A 406 18.95 -0.79 -25.87
CA GLY A 406 19.48 -2.14 -25.75
C GLY A 406 19.82 -2.81 -27.08
N PHE A 407 19.13 -3.91 -27.40
CA PHE A 407 19.43 -4.78 -28.56
C PHE A 407 19.13 -4.14 -29.93
N LEU A 408 18.45 -3.00 -29.98
CA LEU A 408 18.19 -2.29 -31.24
C LEU A 408 19.46 -1.76 -31.92
N ARG A 409 20.60 -1.66 -31.19
CA ARG A 409 21.92 -1.22 -31.69
C ARG A 409 21.82 -0.04 -32.68
N PRO A 410 21.24 1.09 -32.26
CA PRO A 410 21.09 2.27 -33.12
C PRO A 410 22.46 2.83 -33.53
N ASP A 411 22.51 3.50 -34.69
CA ASP A 411 23.70 4.22 -35.12
C ASP A 411 23.97 5.41 -34.19
N VAL A 412 25.26 5.72 -33.97
CA VAL A 412 25.69 6.83 -33.12
C VAL A 412 25.16 8.16 -33.66
N ALA A 413 25.10 8.31 -34.99
CA ALA A 413 24.55 9.51 -35.61
C ALA A 413 23.05 9.70 -35.30
N ASP A 414 22.28 8.61 -35.28
CA ASP A 414 20.86 8.64 -34.94
C ASP A 414 20.65 8.97 -33.45
N LEU A 415 21.51 8.43 -32.57
CA LEU A 415 21.51 8.76 -31.14
C LEU A 415 21.82 10.24 -30.87
N SER A 416 22.85 10.81 -31.52
CA SER A 416 23.14 12.25 -31.43
C SER A 416 21.95 13.09 -31.87
N THR A 417 21.35 12.75 -33.01
CA THR A 417 20.22 13.49 -33.59
C THR A 417 19.01 13.45 -32.67
N LEU A 418 18.72 12.27 -32.12
CA LEU A 418 17.63 12.07 -31.17
C LEU A 418 17.85 12.86 -29.88
N ALA A 419 19.05 12.75 -29.28
CA ALA A 419 19.38 13.47 -28.04
C ALA A 419 19.26 15.00 -28.20
N LEU A 420 19.71 15.51 -29.35
CA LEU A 420 19.58 16.93 -29.70
C LEU A 420 18.12 17.37 -29.82
N LYS A 421 17.28 16.61 -30.54
CA LYS A 421 15.84 16.92 -30.70
C LYS A 421 15.08 16.89 -29.37
N LEU A 422 15.46 15.99 -28.46
CA LEU A 422 14.84 15.84 -27.14
C LEU A 422 15.50 16.73 -26.07
N GLU A 423 16.27 17.73 -26.51
CA GLU A 423 16.84 18.78 -25.66
C GLU A 423 17.71 18.26 -24.51
N TYR A 424 18.24 17.04 -24.62
CA TYR A 424 19.05 16.37 -23.59
C TYR A 424 18.37 16.29 -22.21
N LEU A 425 17.03 16.24 -22.18
CA LEU A 425 16.26 16.07 -20.95
C LEU A 425 16.11 14.58 -20.62
N SER A 426 16.68 14.13 -19.50
CA SER A 426 16.72 12.71 -19.11
C SER A 426 15.36 12.03 -19.16
N LEU A 427 14.28 12.69 -18.71
CA LEU A 427 12.93 12.14 -18.73
C LEU A 427 12.46 11.85 -20.16
N ILE A 428 12.60 12.84 -21.05
CA ILE A 428 12.14 12.75 -22.44
C ILE A 428 12.96 11.70 -23.20
N LEU A 429 14.26 11.60 -22.92
CA LEU A 429 15.13 10.57 -23.52
C LEU A 429 14.67 9.15 -23.17
N VAL A 430 14.37 8.90 -21.89
CA VAL A 430 13.88 7.60 -21.43
C VAL A 430 12.50 7.30 -22.01
N GLN A 431 11.58 8.27 -22.02
CA GLN A 431 10.25 8.11 -22.61
C GLN A 431 10.32 7.78 -24.11
N ALA A 432 11.17 8.50 -24.86
CA ALA A 432 11.39 8.21 -26.27
C ALA A 432 11.96 6.80 -26.48
N ALA A 433 12.95 6.40 -25.69
CA ALA A 433 13.51 5.05 -25.77
C ALA A 433 12.48 3.96 -25.45
N SER A 434 11.62 4.18 -24.45
CA SER A 434 10.50 3.28 -24.13
C SER A 434 9.49 3.21 -25.28
N PHE A 435 9.08 4.35 -25.84
CA PHE A 435 8.17 4.40 -26.99
C PHE A 435 8.73 3.62 -28.19
N ILE A 436 10.01 3.83 -28.52
CA ILE A 436 10.70 3.12 -29.60
C ILE A 436 10.65 1.61 -29.38
N LYS A 437 10.92 1.15 -28.15
CA LYS A 437 10.89 -0.27 -27.78
C LYS A 437 9.48 -0.87 -27.85
N GLU A 438 8.50 -0.21 -27.23
CA GLU A 438 7.12 -0.71 -27.16
C GLU A 438 6.48 -0.82 -28.54
N ASN A 439 6.77 0.14 -29.42
CA ASN A 439 6.25 0.16 -30.78
C ASN A 439 7.13 -0.62 -31.77
N SER A 440 8.27 -1.17 -31.34
CA SER A 440 9.20 -1.92 -32.18
C SER A 440 9.63 -1.19 -33.45
N ILE A 441 9.81 0.13 -33.37
CA ILE A 441 10.26 0.98 -34.47
C ILE A 441 11.76 1.26 -34.36
N SER A 442 12.37 1.70 -35.46
CA SER A 442 13.76 2.18 -35.48
C SER A 442 13.88 3.60 -34.94
N THR A 443 15.08 3.98 -34.50
CA THR A 443 15.38 5.37 -34.12
C THR A 443 15.12 6.34 -35.26
N SER A 444 15.44 5.96 -36.50
CA SER A 444 15.20 6.79 -37.68
C SER A 444 13.69 6.95 -37.98
N GLU A 445 12.87 5.91 -37.79
CA GLU A 445 11.41 6.03 -37.90
C GLU A 445 10.83 6.95 -36.83
N TYR A 446 11.31 6.86 -35.59
CA TYR A 446 10.88 7.75 -34.52
C TYR A 446 11.28 9.22 -34.79
N LEU A 447 12.48 9.45 -35.32
CA LEU A 447 12.92 10.79 -35.74
C LEU A 447 12.01 11.37 -36.83
N ASN A 448 11.55 10.55 -37.78
CA ASN A 448 10.57 10.98 -38.78
C ASN A 448 9.22 11.33 -38.14
N LEU A 449 8.75 10.53 -37.18
CA LEU A 449 7.51 10.81 -36.44
C LEU A 449 7.56 12.16 -35.72
N LEU A 450 8.67 12.46 -35.05
CA LEU A 450 8.90 13.75 -34.38
C LEU A 450 8.89 14.94 -35.34
N GLU A 451 9.22 14.75 -36.62
CA GLU A 451 9.17 15.81 -37.64
C GLU A 451 7.78 16.00 -38.23
N THR A 452 6.99 14.92 -38.33
CA THR A 452 5.67 14.95 -38.97
C THR A 452 4.51 15.23 -38.01
N ASP A 453 4.68 14.97 -36.71
CA ASP A 453 3.60 15.10 -35.73
C ASP A 453 4.05 15.96 -34.54
N GLU A 454 3.62 17.23 -34.54
CA GLU A 454 3.86 18.16 -33.42
C GLU A 454 3.21 17.68 -32.11
N ASN A 455 2.22 16.78 -32.16
CA ASN A 455 1.57 16.23 -30.97
C ASN A 455 2.32 15.04 -30.38
N LEU A 456 3.32 14.46 -31.07
CA LEU A 456 4.07 13.32 -30.56
C LEU A 456 4.82 13.68 -29.25
N ILE A 457 5.26 14.93 -29.12
CA ILE A 457 5.87 15.44 -27.89
C ILE A 457 4.83 15.55 -26.76
N GLN A 458 3.56 15.84 -27.07
CA GLN A 458 2.47 15.82 -26.08
C GLN A 458 2.07 14.39 -25.69
N LEU A 459 2.23 13.42 -26.59
CA LEU A 459 2.06 11.99 -26.28
C LEU A 459 3.14 11.46 -25.32
N LEU A 460 4.31 12.10 -25.22
CA LEU A 460 5.31 11.79 -24.20
C LEU A 460 4.92 12.27 -22.80
N ASP A 461 3.88 13.10 -22.65
CA ASP A 461 3.25 13.38 -21.35
C ASP A 461 2.27 12.26 -20.92
N GLU A 462 1.98 11.26 -21.77
CA GLU A 462 1.23 10.07 -21.34
C GLU A 462 2.10 9.18 -20.43
N ASP A 463 1.48 8.59 -19.41
CA ASP A 463 2.15 7.86 -18.33
C ASP A 463 2.75 6.53 -18.81
N PHE A 464 3.94 6.59 -19.41
CA PHE A 464 4.79 5.41 -19.52
C PHE A 464 5.33 5.05 -18.14
N GLU A 465 5.14 3.80 -17.70
CA GLU A 465 5.66 3.27 -16.44
C GLU A 465 7.19 3.30 -16.47
N THR A 466 7.80 4.39 -15.98
CA THR A 466 9.25 4.48 -15.78
C THR A 466 9.61 4.11 -14.36
N ASP A 467 10.53 3.17 -14.17
CA ASP A 467 11.03 2.77 -12.85
C ASP A 467 11.55 3.98 -12.05
N GLY A 468 11.09 4.10 -10.79
CA GLY A 468 11.46 5.20 -9.90
C GLY A 468 10.56 6.45 -9.96
N ARG A 469 9.35 6.35 -10.56
CA ARG A 469 8.31 7.38 -10.47
C ARG A 469 7.31 7.03 -9.35
N TYR A 470 6.77 8.05 -8.68
CA TYR A 470 5.67 7.84 -7.75
C TYR A 470 4.41 7.42 -8.52
N PRO A 471 3.65 6.42 -8.05
CA PRO A 471 2.31 6.18 -8.58
C PRO A 471 1.41 7.35 -8.18
N ASP A 472 0.73 7.93 -9.16
CA ASP A 472 -0.12 9.12 -8.98
C ASP A 472 -1.24 8.91 -7.94
#